data_AF-A0A2E4FBM6-F1
#
_entry.id   AF-A0A2E4FBM6-F1
#
_cell.length_a   1.000
_cell.length_b   1.000
_cell.length_c   1.000
_cell.angle_alpha   90.00
_cell.angle_beta   90.00
_cell.angle_gamma   90.00
#
_symmetry.space_group_name_H-M   'P 1'
#
loop_
_entity.id
_entity.type
_entity.pdbx_description
1 polymer ?
#
loop_
_entity_poly.entity_id
_entity_poly.type
_entity_poly.pdbx_seq_one_letter_code
_entity_poly.pdbx_strand_id
1 'polypeptide(L)'
;MIENLRCFAIATSLILVMSACGSDDPAPTSADTSSGANSDTSVAPPVAESNACSEDEPCAEGALCVDTVCVPTIATAPDATITEPPENKPTDQAPDLSCLGGVYEAGEGPATANLYGVVSRFGGGLKTFDIEVDVFIASEWDPSACEDEPESAWEDCYRSYGASIGTGLSFPVGDVEVPELCDSHSDCPLGYECMNEDLDDLCDEQFGLYVIEDLPTNTELVLRARATKFESKWHDTYVFGVVLHADQVDEDGRVHYDATMVSQAQWLLTPNTVGLDDIPDTRGVIGGRVRDCRVLGERAGWPIAEVSLALKYPAKDLVYFNNLEDDTVPLDNRDTTNIIGRFAALDVAPGWNVLAGVAQLEGETAPVGSTNVYVVPNALSIVSFPGRLPHWKQGWPDEL
;
A
#
# COMPACT_ATOMS: atom_id res chain seq x y z
N MET A 1 29.07 4.75 -33.96
CA MET A 1 28.92 5.85 -34.94
C MET A 1 27.64 6.56 -34.55
N ILE A 2 27.82 7.75 -34.00
CA ILE A 2 26.82 8.64 -33.40
C ILE A 2 26.12 9.43 -34.53
N GLU A 3 24.98 10.06 -34.21
CA GLU A 3 24.22 11.11 -34.94
C GLU A 3 22.92 10.60 -35.59
N ASN A 4 21.72 11.14 -35.33
CA ASN A 4 21.36 12.54 -35.11
C ASN A 4 20.10 12.72 -34.23
N LEU A 5 20.24 13.50 -33.16
CA LEU A 5 19.16 14.28 -32.53
C LEU A 5 18.76 15.45 -33.45
N ARG A 6 17.47 15.77 -33.53
CA ARG A 6 17.00 17.09 -33.99
C ARG A 6 16.09 17.72 -32.95
N CYS A 7 16.60 18.81 -32.37
CA CYS A 7 15.85 19.80 -31.61
C CYS A 7 14.74 20.42 -32.48
N PHE A 8 13.56 20.64 -31.89
CA PHE A 8 12.62 21.66 -32.34
C PHE A 8 12.36 22.63 -31.18
N ALA A 9 12.73 23.89 -31.40
CA ALA A 9 12.43 25.02 -30.55
C ALA A 9 11.56 25.99 -31.36
N ILE A 10 10.35 26.30 -30.88
CA ILE A 10 9.51 27.43 -31.33
C ILE A 10 8.80 27.93 -30.06
N ALA A 11 9.30 28.99 -29.43
CA ALA A 11 9.01 30.41 -29.67
C ALA A 11 7.73 30.92 -28.96
N THR A 12 8.01 31.61 -27.87
CA THR A 12 7.25 32.61 -27.11
C THR A 12 6.22 33.40 -27.92
N SER A 13 5.01 33.56 -27.39
CA SER A 13 4.15 34.71 -27.70
C SER A 13 3.48 35.24 -26.43
N LEU A 14 3.83 36.49 -26.18
CA LEU A 14 3.44 37.39 -25.11
C LEU A 14 2.16 38.12 -25.55
N ILE A 15 1.08 38.06 -24.77
CA ILE A 15 -0.05 38.99 -24.92
C ILE A 15 -0.31 39.69 -23.59
N LEU A 16 -0.14 41.02 -23.65
CA LEU A 16 -0.57 42.03 -22.68
C LEU A 16 -2.08 42.00 -22.47
N VAL A 17 -2.52 42.08 -21.21
CA VAL A 17 -3.73 42.83 -20.83
C VAL A 17 -3.38 43.73 -19.65
N MET A 18 -3.54 45.05 -19.84
CA MET A 18 -3.36 46.09 -18.82
C MET A 18 -4.71 46.53 -18.23
N SER A 19 -4.68 46.82 -16.92
CA SER A 19 -5.46 47.85 -16.16
C SER A 19 -6.98 47.65 -16.02
N ALA A 20 -7.67 48.01 -14.93
CA ALA A 20 -7.40 48.70 -13.66
C ALA A 20 -8.64 48.42 -12.75
N CYS A 21 -8.65 48.42 -11.41
CA CYS A 21 -8.62 49.54 -10.47
C CYS A 21 -9.15 48.99 -9.11
N GLY A 22 -8.64 49.46 -7.97
CA GLY A 22 -9.25 49.22 -6.64
C GLY A 22 -8.18 49.10 -5.56
N SER A 23 -7.54 50.21 -5.18
CA SER A 23 -7.88 51.06 -4.02
C SER A 23 -7.23 50.56 -2.74
N ASP A 24 -6.23 51.35 -2.33
CA ASP A 24 -5.41 51.27 -1.13
C ASP A 24 -6.23 51.32 0.16
N ASP A 25 -5.89 50.45 1.12
CA ASP A 25 -6.07 50.70 2.55
C ASP A 25 -4.79 50.30 3.31
N PRO A 26 -4.29 51.15 4.23
CA PRO A 26 -3.03 50.90 4.93
C PRO A 26 -3.22 49.91 6.08
N ALA A 27 -2.44 48.83 6.07
CA ALA A 27 -2.37 47.88 7.18
C ALA A 27 -1.69 48.51 8.41
N PRO A 28 -2.25 48.36 9.62
CA PRO A 28 -1.59 48.79 10.85
C PRO A 28 -0.53 47.79 11.30
N THR A 29 0.66 48.35 11.52
CA THR A 29 1.69 48.02 12.53
C THR A 29 1.55 46.74 13.37
N SER A 30 2.54 45.87 13.16
CA SER A 30 3.36 45.16 14.15
C SER A 30 2.82 45.03 15.58
N ALA A 31 2.40 43.82 15.94
CA ALA A 31 2.26 43.38 17.33
C ALA A 31 3.42 42.44 17.67
N ASP A 32 4.09 42.75 18.78
CA ASP A 32 5.14 41.95 19.39
C ASP A 32 4.66 40.53 19.74
N THR A 33 5.26 39.52 19.13
CA THR A 33 5.14 38.13 19.59
C THR A 33 6.15 37.87 20.70
N SER A 34 5.63 37.82 21.93
CA SER A 34 6.33 37.38 23.14
C SER A 34 6.88 35.96 22.96
N SER A 35 8.20 35.82 22.98
CA SER A 35 8.93 34.54 23.04
C SER A 35 8.79 33.92 24.43
N GLY A 36 7.66 33.27 24.69
CA GLY A 36 7.49 32.39 25.84
C GLY A 36 8.16 31.05 25.57
N ALA A 37 9.38 30.87 26.07
CA ALA A 37 10.05 29.57 26.09
C ALA A 37 9.31 28.65 27.09
N ASN A 38 8.39 27.84 26.59
CA ASN A 38 7.91 26.69 27.34
C ASN A 38 9.01 25.62 27.27
N SER A 39 9.66 25.37 28.40
CA SER A 39 10.47 24.17 28.57
C SER A 39 9.51 22.99 28.62
N ASP A 40 9.15 22.46 27.46
CA ASP A 40 8.45 21.19 27.35
C ASP A 40 9.42 20.10 27.82
N THR A 41 9.21 19.70 29.07
CA THR A 41 9.69 18.41 29.56
C THR A 41 8.88 17.38 28.77
N SER A 42 9.40 16.93 27.63
CA SER A 42 8.81 15.86 26.84
C SER A 42 8.82 14.60 27.70
N VAL A 43 7.71 14.36 28.40
CA VAL A 43 7.42 13.05 28.95
C VAL A 43 7.23 12.17 27.72
N ALA A 44 8.17 11.27 27.48
CA ALA A 44 8.04 10.30 26.40
C ALA A 44 6.66 9.65 26.49
N PRO A 45 5.90 9.57 25.38
CA PRO A 45 4.58 8.96 25.40
C PRO A 45 4.70 7.55 26.01
N PRO A 46 3.72 7.12 26.81
CA PRO A 46 3.74 5.78 27.38
C PRO A 46 3.90 4.77 26.25
N VAL A 47 4.91 3.90 26.37
CA VAL A 47 5.08 2.77 25.45
C VAL A 47 3.78 1.97 25.52
N ALA A 48 3.09 1.84 24.40
CA ALA A 48 1.87 1.04 24.34
C ALA A 48 2.17 -0.35 24.89
N GLU A 49 1.35 -0.86 25.80
CA GLU A 49 1.52 -2.22 26.32
C GLU A 49 1.45 -3.18 25.14
N SER A 50 2.41 -4.11 25.08
CA SER A 50 2.47 -5.09 24.01
C SER A 50 1.20 -5.95 24.06
N ASN A 51 0.54 -6.14 22.92
CA ASN A 51 -0.58 -7.05 22.75
C ASN A 51 -0.07 -8.45 22.36
N ALA A 52 0.98 -8.90 23.06
CA ALA A 52 1.65 -10.16 22.78
C ALA A 52 1.07 -11.30 23.62
N CYS A 53 1.18 -12.52 23.11
CA CYS A 53 0.92 -13.74 23.87
C CYS A 53 2.11 -14.69 23.86
N SER A 54 2.17 -15.50 24.91
CA SER A 54 3.11 -16.61 25.06
C SER A 54 2.47 -17.74 25.86
N GLU A 55 3.21 -18.82 26.10
CA GLU A 55 2.75 -19.91 26.98
C GLU A 55 2.51 -19.42 28.43
N ASP A 56 3.32 -18.46 28.90
CA ASP A 56 3.25 -17.92 30.26
C ASP A 56 2.28 -16.74 30.40
N GLU A 57 1.96 -16.09 29.27
CA GLU A 57 1.08 -14.92 29.19
C GLU A 57 0.04 -15.14 28.09
N PRO A 58 -1.04 -15.91 28.40
CA PRO A 58 -2.10 -16.16 27.44
C PRO A 58 -2.94 -14.90 27.22
N CYS A 59 -3.63 -14.86 26.08
CA CYS A 59 -4.57 -13.79 25.80
C CYS A 59 -5.72 -13.72 26.80
N ALA A 60 -6.26 -12.51 26.97
CA ALA A 60 -7.49 -12.31 27.72
C ALA A 60 -8.67 -13.09 27.10
N GLU A 61 -9.72 -13.32 27.90
CA GLU A 61 -10.96 -13.94 27.42
C GLU A 61 -11.51 -13.17 26.21
N GLY A 62 -11.89 -13.90 25.16
CA GLY A 62 -12.37 -13.32 23.92
C GLY A 62 -11.26 -12.94 22.93
N ALA A 63 -10.02 -13.38 23.13
CA ALA A 63 -8.94 -13.26 22.15
C ALA A 63 -8.25 -14.61 21.90
N LEU A 64 -7.73 -14.80 20.68
CA LEU A 64 -6.95 -15.97 20.27
C LEU A 64 -5.49 -15.57 20.06
N CYS A 65 -4.57 -16.40 20.57
CA CYS A 65 -3.14 -16.22 20.35
C CYS A 65 -2.76 -16.74 18.96
N VAL A 66 -2.27 -15.86 18.09
CA VAL A 66 -1.80 -16.17 16.72
C VAL A 66 -0.39 -15.61 16.56
N ASP A 67 0.61 -16.49 16.42
CA ASP A 67 2.03 -16.13 16.22
C ASP A 67 2.53 -15.03 17.16
N THR A 68 2.26 -15.19 18.46
CA THR A 68 2.60 -14.26 19.55
C THR A 68 1.76 -12.98 19.62
N VAL A 69 0.66 -12.86 18.89
CA VAL A 69 -0.28 -11.72 18.93
C VAL A 69 -1.63 -12.15 19.50
N CYS A 70 -2.19 -11.36 20.41
CA CYS A 70 -3.57 -11.55 20.84
C CYS A 70 -4.55 -10.89 19.88
N VAL A 71 -5.26 -11.69 19.10
CA VAL A 71 -6.25 -11.18 18.15
C VAL A 71 -7.65 -11.28 18.76
N PRO A 72 -8.41 -10.17 18.86
CA PRO A 72 -9.79 -10.21 19.33
C PRO A 72 -10.65 -11.18 18.51
N THR A 73 -11.43 -11.99 19.20
CA THR A 73 -12.43 -12.87 18.60
C THR A 73 -13.79 -12.17 18.63
N ILE A 74 -14.53 -12.28 17.53
CA ILE A 74 -15.87 -11.70 17.45
C ILE A 74 -16.84 -12.86 17.42
N ALA A 75 -17.33 -13.24 18.62
CA ALA A 75 -18.16 -14.43 18.81
C ALA A 75 -19.48 -14.41 18.01
N THR A 76 -19.92 -13.24 17.56
CA THR A 76 -21.13 -13.04 16.75
C THR A 76 -20.84 -12.65 15.31
N ALA A 77 -19.58 -12.70 14.87
CA ALA A 77 -19.25 -12.44 13.48
C ALA A 77 -19.85 -13.54 12.58
N PRO A 78 -20.31 -13.20 11.38
CA PRO A 78 -20.61 -14.20 10.36
C PRO A 78 -19.35 -15.00 9.99
N ASP A 79 -19.54 -16.18 9.40
CA ASP A 79 -18.43 -16.94 8.81
C ASP A 79 -17.73 -16.12 7.73
N ALA A 80 -16.40 -16.18 7.71
CA ALA A 80 -15.59 -15.57 6.67
C ALA A 80 -15.90 -16.22 5.33
N THR A 81 -15.94 -15.36 4.31
CA THR A 81 -16.20 -15.73 2.92
C THR A 81 -15.13 -15.11 2.05
N ILE A 82 -14.91 -15.71 0.90
CA ILE A 82 -14.08 -15.12 -0.14
C ILE A 82 -14.94 -14.33 -1.13
N THR A 83 -14.34 -13.30 -1.72
CA THR A 83 -14.98 -12.46 -2.73
C THR A 83 -14.38 -12.73 -4.11
N GLU A 84 -15.21 -12.91 -5.12
CA GLU A 84 -14.78 -12.97 -6.51
C GLU A 84 -14.37 -11.57 -6.98
N PRO A 85 -13.08 -11.32 -7.30
CA PRO A 85 -12.59 -9.96 -7.55
C PRO A 85 -13.23 -9.24 -8.75
N PRO A 86 -13.47 -9.87 -9.92
CA PRO A 86 -14.06 -9.17 -11.07
C PRO A 86 -15.43 -8.55 -10.79
N GLU A 87 -16.22 -9.18 -9.91
CA GLU A 87 -17.59 -8.74 -9.62
C GLU A 87 -17.74 -8.12 -8.23
N ASN A 88 -16.69 -8.16 -7.40
CA ASN A 88 -16.73 -7.84 -5.98
C ASN A 88 -17.92 -8.51 -5.26
N LYS A 89 -18.22 -9.76 -5.62
CA LYS A 89 -19.33 -10.54 -5.04
C LYS A 89 -18.82 -11.55 -4.02
N PRO A 90 -19.36 -11.54 -2.79
CA PRO A 90 -19.14 -12.62 -1.84
C PRO A 90 -19.56 -13.96 -2.43
N THR A 91 -18.83 -15.01 -2.11
CA THR A 91 -19.18 -16.38 -2.47
C THR A 91 -19.60 -17.17 -1.24
N ASP A 92 -20.29 -18.29 -1.44
CA ASP A 92 -20.62 -19.24 -0.37
C ASP A 92 -19.44 -20.17 -0.01
N GLN A 93 -18.25 -19.93 -0.56
CA GLN A 93 -17.08 -20.77 -0.35
C GLN A 93 -16.26 -20.27 0.85
N ALA A 94 -15.85 -21.20 1.70
CA ALA A 94 -14.89 -20.91 2.76
C ALA A 94 -13.52 -20.56 2.18
N PRO A 95 -12.75 -19.68 2.85
CA PRO A 95 -11.34 -19.46 2.56
C PRO A 95 -10.54 -20.76 2.64
N ASP A 96 -9.69 -20.99 1.65
CA ASP A 96 -8.61 -21.96 1.70
C ASP A 96 -7.42 -21.41 2.53
N LEU A 97 -7.22 -21.96 3.71
CA LEU A 97 -6.10 -21.59 4.58
C LEU A 97 -4.96 -22.63 4.59
N SER A 98 -4.88 -23.48 3.57
CA SER A 98 -3.93 -24.60 3.52
C SER A 98 -2.46 -24.19 3.46
N CYS A 99 -2.17 -22.94 3.07
CA CYS A 99 -0.82 -22.39 3.09
C CYS A 99 -0.34 -21.96 4.49
N LEU A 100 -1.24 -21.90 5.48
CA LEU A 100 -0.86 -21.54 6.84
C LEU A 100 0.06 -22.59 7.47
N GLY A 101 1.23 -22.13 7.93
CA GLY A 101 2.28 -23.00 8.48
C GLY A 101 2.97 -23.90 7.45
N GLY A 102 2.56 -23.83 6.18
CA GLY A 102 3.21 -24.53 5.09
C GLY A 102 4.52 -23.83 4.69
N VAL A 103 5.53 -24.62 4.33
CA VAL A 103 6.66 -24.10 3.56
C VAL A 103 6.17 -23.94 2.13
N TYR A 104 6.18 -22.71 1.60
CA TYR A 104 5.91 -22.50 0.19
C TYR A 104 6.94 -23.30 -0.63
N GLU A 105 6.46 -24.25 -1.43
CA GLU A 105 7.30 -24.98 -2.37
C GLU A 105 7.49 -24.11 -3.62
N ALA A 106 8.72 -23.66 -3.83
CA ALA A 106 9.11 -22.94 -5.03
C ALA A 106 8.78 -23.75 -6.28
N GLY A 107 7.95 -23.19 -7.17
CA GLY A 107 7.68 -23.79 -8.48
C GLY A 107 8.94 -23.84 -9.34
N GLU A 108 8.98 -24.80 -10.27
CA GLU A 108 10.03 -24.85 -11.30
C GLU A 108 9.87 -23.67 -12.29
N GLY A 109 10.98 -23.10 -12.75
CA GLY A 109 10.98 -22.00 -13.71
C GLY A 109 12.35 -21.31 -13.81
N PRO A 110 12.44 -20.15 -14.48
CA PRO A 110 13.70 -19.42 -14.62
C PRO A 110 14.17 -18.87 -13.26
N ALA A 111 15.49 -18.75 -13.09
CA ALA A 111 16.11 -18.25 -11.86
C ALA A 111 15.91 -16.75 -11.64
N THR A 112 15.63 -16.01 -12.71
CA THR A 112 15.33 -14.58 -12.69
C THR A 112 14.11 -14.27 -13.55
N ALA A 113 13.49 -13.11 -13.29
CA ALA A 113 12.40 -12.56 -14.07
C ALA A 113 12.45 -11.02 -14.07
N ASN A 114 11.82 -10.42 -15.06
CA ASN A 114 11.61 -8.98 -15.13
C ASN A 114 10.32 -8.61 -14.40
N LEU A 115 10.41 -7.76 -13.39
CA LEU A 115 9.23 -7.22 -12.72
C LEU A 115 8.71 -6.04 -13.52
N TYR A 116 7.41 -6.01 -13.80
CA TYR A 116 6.77 -4.88 -14.46
C TYR A 116 5.38 -4.62 -13.87
N GLY A 117 4.85 -3.41 -14.07
CA GLY A 117 3.47 -3.10 -13.71
C GLY A 117 3.20 -1.61 -13.73
N VAL A 118 2.07 -1.21 -13.14
CA VAL A 118 1.80 0.21 -12.88
C VAL A 118 2.26 0.60 -11.49
N VAL A 119 2.49 1.90 -11.31
CA VAL A 119 2.45 2.52 -9.99
C VAL A 119 1.01 2.98 -9.75
N SER A 120 0.20 2.16 -9.11
CA SER A 120 -1.14 2.52 -8.67
C SER A 120 -1.11 3.59 -7.57
N ARG A 121 -2.22 4.29 -7.38
CA ARG A 121 -2.41 5.22 -6.25
C ARG A 121 -3.51 4.73 -5.33
N PHE A 122 -3.33 4.96 -4.04
CA PHE A 122 -4.37 4.80 -3.04
C PHE A 122 -5.02 6.16 -2.76
N GLY A 123 -6.31 6.26 -3.09
CA GLY A 123 -7.09 7.50 -3.10
C GLY A 123 -6.82 8.38 -4.32
N GLY A 124 -7.52 9.50 -4.42
CA GLY A 124 -7.28 10.47 -5.50
C GLY A 124 -5.87 11.06 -5.44
N GLY A 125 -5.32 11.54 -6.56
CA GLY A 125 -3.96 12.07 -6.57
C GLY A 125 -3.54 12.66 -7.91
N LEU A 126 -2.26 13.02 -8.03
CA LEU A 126 -1.66 13.35 -9.31
C LEU A 126 -1.44 12.07 -10.13
N LYS A 127 -0.90 12.20 -11.35
CA LYS A 127 -0.40 11.06 -12.12
C LYS A 127 0.84 10.47 -11.43
N THR A 128 1.03 9.16 -11.48
CA THR A 128 2.15 8.47 -10.80
C THR A 128 3.37 8.31 -11.71
N PHE A 129 3.74 9.38 -12.41
CA PHE A 129 4.98 9.44 -13.20
C PHE A 129 6.17 9.86 -12.32
N ASP A 130 7.38 9.51 -12.76
CA ASP A 130 8.62 9.81 -12.02
C ASP A 130 8.63 9.24 -10.59
N ILE A 131 7.92 8.13 -10.36
CA ILE A 131 7.97 7.35 -9.13
C ILE A 131 9.06 6.30 -9.30
N GLU A 132 10.03 6.32 -8.40
CA GLU A 132 11.08 5.32 -8.35
C GLU A 132 10.58 4.10 -7.56
N VAL A 133 10.74 2.92 -8.15
CA VAL A 133 10.47 1.62 -7.53
C VAL A 133 11.79 0.92 -7.34
N ASP A 134 12.17 0.70 -6.08
CA ASP A 134 13.36 -0.04 -5.67
C ASP A 134 12.98 -1.44 -5.19
N VAL A 135 13.85 -2.41 -5.42
CA VAL A 135 13.68 -3.80 -4.99
C VAL A 135 14.86 -4.21 -4.11
N PHE A 136 14.55 -4.82 -2.97
CA PHE A 136 15.54 -5.32 -2.01
C PHE A 136 15.31 -6.80 -1.74
N ILE A 137 16.38 -7.53 -1.42
CA ILE A 137 16.25 -8.88 -0.84
C ILE A 137 15.77 -8.72 0.60
N ALA A 138 14.62 -9.30 0.95
CA ALA A 138 13.99 -9.07 2.25
C ALA A 138 14.90 -9.46 3.43
N SER A 139 15.67 -10.55 3.30
CA SER A 139 16.61 -10.97 4.35
C SER A 139 17.82 -10.06 4.53
N GLU A 140 18.10 -9.18 3.57
CA GLU A 140 19.20 -8.21 3.61
C GLU A 140 18.72 -6.79 3.96
N TRP A 141 17.41 -6.57 3.95
CA TRP A 141 16.78 -5.29 4.27
C TRP A 141 16.33 -5.25 5.72
N ASP A 142 17.19 -4.71 6.60
CA ASP A 142 16.90 -4.52 8.03
C ASP A 142 17.13 -3.07 8.44
N PRO A 143 16.14 -2.17 8.28
CA PRO A 143 16.32 -0.73 8.50
C PRO A 143 16.32 -0.34 9.98
N SER A 144 16.38 -1.30 10.91
CA SER A 144 16.47 -1.03 12.36
C SER A 144 17.67 -0.15 12.73
N ALA A 145 18.74 -0.14 11.92
CA ALA A 145 19.86 0.79 12.07
C ALA A 145 19.46 2.27 11.99
N CYS A 146 18.34 2.60 11.34
CA CYS A 146 17.81 3.97 11.28
C CYS A 146 17.09 4.40 12.57
N GLU A 147 16.73 3.48 13.46
CA GLU A 147 16.09 3.81 14.75
C GLU A 147 17.06 4.49 15.72
N ASP A 148 18.37 4.23 15.58
CA ASP A 148 19.44 4.84 16.40
C ASP A 148 19.81 6.27 15.95
N GLU A 149 19.37 6.68 14.75
CA GLU A 149 19.56 8.04 14.24
C GLU A 149 18.60 9.03 14.96
N PRO A 150 18.96 10.32 15.07
CA PRO A 150 18.02 11.31 15.58
C PRO A 150 16.79 11.40 14.68
N GLU A 151 15.60 11.63 15.25
CA GLU A 151 14.31 11.69 14.50
C GLU A 151 14.37 12.60 13.27
N SER A 152 15.11 13.72 13.35
CA SER A 152 15.30 14.66 12.22
C SER A 152 16.04 14.07 11.01
N ALA A 153 16.68 12.91 11.16
CA ALA A 153 17.42 12.20 10.12
C ALA A 153 16.73 10.91 9.67
N TRP A 154 15.61 10.53 10.29
CA TRP A 154 14.91 9.29 9.96
C TRP A 154 14.49 9.23 8.51
N GLU A 155 13.85 10.29 7.99
CA GLU A 155 13.38 10.34 6.60
C GLU A 155 14.52 10.01 5.61
N ASP A 156 15.65 10.71 5.73
CA ASP A 156 16.82 10.49 4.88
C ASP A 156 17.43 9.09 5.07
N CYS A 157 17.50 8.60 6.31
CA CYS A 157 18.04 7.27 6.60
C CYS A 157 17.18 6.18 5.94
N TYR A 158 15.87 6.13 6.22
CA TYR A 158 14.98 5.11 5.67
C TYR A 158 14.91 5.17 4.13
N ARG A 159 14.89 6.38 3.56
CA ARG A 159 14.89 6.58 2.09
C ARG A 159 16.18 6.13 1.41
N SER A 160 17.30 6.10 2.12
CA SER A 160 18.59 5.67 1.56
C SER A 160 19.05 4.30 2.08
N TYR A 161 18.26 3.66 2.97
CA TYR A 161 18.62 2.41 3.59
C TYR A 161 18.60 1.23 2.61
N GLY A 162 19.59 0.36 2.74
CA GLY A 162 19.74 -0.85 1.95
C GLY A 162 20.32 -0.60 0.56
N ALA A 163 20.94 -1.64 -0.01
CA ALA A 163 21.35 -1.63 -1.41
C ALA A 163 20.24 -2.27 -2.25
N SER A 164 19.60 -1.46 -3.11
CA SER A 164 18.63 -1.98 -4.08
C SER A 164 19.33 -2.94 -5.06
N ILE A 165 18.69 -4.07 -5.34
CA ILE A 165 19.13 -5.03 -6.37
C ILE A 165 18.57 -4.69 -7.75
N GLY A 166 17.63 -3.75 -7.82
CA GLY A 166 17.04 -3.27 -9.07
C GLY A 166 16.15 -2.06 -8.83
N THR A 167 16.24 -1.07 -9.71
CA THR A 167 15.49 0.18 -9.61
C THR A 167 14.85 0.51 -10.96
N GLY A 168 13.58 0.86 -10.97
CA GLY A 168 12.84 1.33 -12.13
C GLY A 168 12.23 2.70 -11.87
N LEU A 169 12.23 3.59 -12.86
CA LEU A 169 11.52 4.87 -12.79
C LEU A 169 10.24 4.77 -13.60
N SER A 170 9.11 5.16 -13.02
CA SER A 170 7.84 5.08 -13.72
C SER A 170 7.73 6.12 -14.85
N PHE A 171 7.17 5.71 -15.98
CA PHE A 171 7.07 6.49 -17.21
C PHE A 171 5.64 6.44 -17.80
N PRO A 172 5.23 7.43 -18.61
CA PRO A 172 3.93 7.40 -19.30
C PRO A 172 3.82 6.24 -20.29
N VAL A 173 2.62 5.73 -20.52
CA VAL A 173 2.35 4.50 -21.31
C VAL A 173 2.75 4.65 -22.79
N GLY A 174 2.71 5.89 -23.31
CA GLY A 174 2.97 6.20 -24.72
C GLY A 174 1.71 6.12 -25.58
N ASP A 175 1.87 6.03 -26.90
CA ASP A 175 0.75 6.00 -27.86
C ASP A 175 0.09 4.61 -27.88
N VAL A 176 -0.98 4.42 -27.10
CA VAL A 176 -1.83 3.21 -27.11
C VAL A 176 -3.21 3.55 -27.66
N GLU A 177 -3.87 2.61 -28.31
CA GLU A 177 -5.27 2.76 -28.73
C GLU A 177 -6.15 2.79 -27.47
N VAL A 178 -6.73 3.95 -27.18
CA VAL A 178 -7.61 4.17 -26.03
C VAL A 178 -9.05 4.12 -26.52
N PRO A 179 -9.94 3.34 -25.89
CA PRO A 179 -11.36 3.32 -26.27
C PRO A 179 -11.99 4.71 -26.08
N GLU A 180 -12.94 5.06 -26.95
CA GLU A 180 -13.62 6.37 -26.88
C GLU A 180 -14.47 6.54 -25.61
N LEU A 181 -14.94 5.44 -25.02
CA LEU A 181 -15.73 5.41 -23.79
C LEU A 181 -15.33 4.19 -22.97
N CYS A 182 -15.49 4.29 -21.66
CA CYS A 182 -15.34 3.18 -20.72
C CYS A 182 -16.56 3.13 -19.79
N ASP A 183 -16.96 1.94 -19.35
CA ASP A 183 -18.00 1.77 -18.33
C ASP A 183 -17.37 1.43 -16.95
N SER A 184 -16.12 0.96 -16.97
CA SER A 184 -15.38 0.48 -15.81
C SER A 184 -13.87 0.70 -15.98
N HIS A 185 -13.13 0.71 -14.86
CA HIS A 185 -11.67 0.80 -14.87
C HIS A 185 -11.00 -0.33 -15.66
N SER A 186 -11.63 -1.52 -15.74
CA SER A 186 -11.12 -2.65 -16.52
C SER A 186 -11.25 -2.48 -18.03
N ASP A 187 -12.01 -1.50 -18.52
CA ASP A 187 -12.13 -1.22 -19.96
C ASP A 187 -10.93 -0.42 -20.49
N CYS A 188 -10.18 0.21 -19.59
CA CYS A 188 -9.05 1.05 -19.95
C CYS A 188 -7.74 0.24 -20.05
N PRO A 189 -6.84 0.60 -21.00
CA PRO A 189 -5.55 -0.03 -21.10
C PRO A 189 -4.69 0.23 -19.85
N LEU A 190 -3.65 -0.58 -19.64
CA LEU A 190 -2.75 -0.42 -18.50
C LEU A 190 -2.19 1.01 -18.45
N GLY A 191 -2.27 1.63 -17.28
CA GLY A 191 -1.84 3.02 -17.05
C GLY A 191 -2.96 4.05 -17.20
N TYR A 192 -4.15 3.63 -17.64
CA TYR A 192 -5.33 4.47 -17.77
C TYR A 192 -6.37 4.13 -16.70
N GLU A 193 -7.20 5.11 -16.37
CA GLU A 193 -8.30 5.00 -15.44
C GLU A 193 -9.57 5.53 -16.11
N CYS A 194 -10.69 4.85 -15.91
CA CYS A 194 -11.98 5.34 -16.38
C CYS A 194 -12.42 6.51 -15.47
N MET A 195 -12.48 7.71 -16.03
CA MET A 195 -12.78 8.94 -15.31
C MET A 195 -14.06 9.56 -15.88
N ASN A 196 -14.96 10.00 -15.00
CA ASN A 196 -16.13 10.76 -15.41
C ASN A 196 -15.74 12.21 -15.67
N GLU A 197 -15.63 12.60 -16.94
CA GLU A 197 -15.38 13.98 -17.37
C GLU A 197 -16.60 14.52 -18.12
N ASP A 198 -17.24 15.55 -17.58
CA ASP A 198 -18.36 16.24 -18.22
C ASP A 198 -19.53 15.34 -18.69
N LEU A 199 -19.81 14.26 -17.92
CA LEU A 199 -20.83 13.22 -18.16
C LEU A 199 -20.44 12.11 -19.15
N ASP A 200 -19.24 12.16 -19.73
CA ASP A 200 -18.68 11.08 -20.52
C ASP A 200 -17.61 10.34 -19.68
N ASP A 201 -17.67 9.02 -19.69
CA ASP A 201 -16.70 8.18 -19.00
C ASP A 201 -15.56 7.86 -19.99
N LEU A 202 -14.41 8.51 -19.78
CA LEU A 202 -13.24 8.46 -20.67
C LEU A 202 -12.05 7.83 -19.95
N CYS A 203 -11.27 7.04 -20.68
CA CYS A 203 -9.99 6.56 -20.18
C CYS A 203 -8.96 7.70 -20.23
N ASP A 204 -8.53 8.20 -19.07
CA ASP A 204 -7.42 9.15 -18.94
C ASP A 204 -6.18 8.45 -18.38
N GLU A 205 -5.01 8.85 -18.87
CA GLU A 205 -3.73 8.30 -18.42
C GLU A 205 -3.46 8.76 -16.99
N GLN A 206 -3.50 7.86 -16.01
CA GLN A 206 -3.32 8.18 -14.59
C GLN A 206 -2.09 7.53 -13.97
N PHE A 207 -1.65 6.37 -14.48
CA PHE A 207 -0.61 5.57 -13.84
C PHE A 207 0.64 5.43 -14.70
N GLY A 208 1.81 5.66 -14.08
CA GLY A 208 3.09 5.39 -14.71
C GLY A 208 3.40 3.89 -14.73
N LEU A 209 4.00 3.42 -15.83
CA LEU A 209 4.50 2.06 -15.97
C LEU A 209 5.94 1.98 -15.49
N TYR A 210 6.36 0.85 -14.92
CA TYR A 210 7.75 0.60 -14.58
C TYR A 210 8.17 -0.82 -14.96
N VAL A 211 9.49 -1.00 -15.15
CA VAL A 211 10.12 -2.30 -15.41
C VAL A 211 11.44 -2.37 -14.65
N ILE A 212 11.73 -3.52 -14.05
CA ILE A 212 12.97 -3.83 -13.34
C ILE A 212 13.44 -5.21 -13.79
N GLU A 213 14.62 -5.28 -14.38
CA GLU A 213 15.13 -6.49 -15.03
C GLU A 213 15.88 -7.42 -14.06
N ASP A 214 15.94 -8.70 -14.41
CA ASP A 214 16.84 -9.70 -13.81
C ASP A 214 16.69 -9.91 -12.28
N LEU A 215 15.48 -9.76 -11.74
CA LEU A 215 15.22 -9.99 -10.32
C LEU A 215 15.13 -11.48 -9.99
N PRO A 216 15.62 -11.93 -8.83
CA PRO A 216 15.60 -13.35 -8.46
C PRO A 216 14.17 -13.84 -8.23
N THR A 217 13.84 -14.99 -8.83
CA THR A 217 12.57 -15.67 -8.56
C THR A 217 12.63 -16.46 -7.27
N ASN A 218 11.46 -16.81 -6.71
CA ASN A 218 11.30 -17.63 -5.51
C ASN A 218 12.10 -17.11 -4.29
N THR A 219 12.39 -15.81 -4.28
CA THR A 219 13.13 -15.10 -3.24
C THR A 219 12.20 -14.04 -2.67
N GLU A 220 12.17 -13.89 -1.35
CA GLU A 220 11.36 -12.86 -0.69
C GLU A 220 12.01 -11.49 -0.86
N LEU A 221 11.22 -10.54 -1.35
CA LEU A 221 11.62 -9.20 -1.71
C LEU A 221 10.84 -8.18 -0.89
N VAL A 222 11.45 -7.01 -0.73
CA VAL A 222 10.77 -5.78 -0.29
C VAL A 222 10.78 -4.81 -1.45
N LEU A 223 9.62 -4.25 -1.78
CA LEU A 223 9.50 -3.20 -2.79
C LEU A 223 9.31 -1.86 -2.11
N ARG A 224 10.08 -0.85 -2.52
CA ARG A 224 9.84 0.53 -2.09
C ARG A 224 9.40 1.35 -3.29
N ALA A 225 8.28 2.05 -3.17
CA ALA A 225 7.90 3.08 -4.14
C ALA A 225 8.04 4.47 -3.50
N ARG A 226 8.71 5.39 -4.19
CA ARG A 226 8.95 6.75 -3.71
C ARG A 226 8.92 7.76 -4.84
N ALA A 227 8.43 8.95 -4.57
CA ALA A 227 8.47 10.01 -5.57
C ALA A 227 9.86 10.65 -5.67
N THR A 228 10.36 10.86 -6.89
CA THR A 228 11.70 11.44 -7.10
C THR A 228 11.74 12.97 -7.06
N LYS A 229 10.57 13.62 -7.12
CA LYS A 229 10.44 15.08 -7.10
C LYS A 229 9.72 15.52 -5.82
N PHE A 230 10.37 16.36 -5.02
CA PHE A 230 9.87 16.88 -3.72
C PHE A 230 8.50 17.60 -3.76
N GLU A 231 7.95 17.92 -4.93
CA GLU A 231 6.59 18.45 -5.07
C GLU A 231 5.51 17.36 -4.96
N SER A 232 5.93 16.12 -4.80
CA SER A 232 5.07 14.96 -4.68
C SER A 232 4.24 15.00 -3.42
N LYS A 233 2.95 15.24 -3.59
CA LYS A 233 1.89 14.97 -2.60
C LYS A 233 1.73 13.46 -2.40
N TRP A 234 2.83 12.73 -2.20
CA TRP A 234 2.90 11.28 -2.13
C TRP A 234 3.74 10.86 -0.92
N HIS A 235 3.25 9.85 -0.19
CA HIS A 235 4.01 9.16 0.85
C HIS A 235 4.66 7.91 0.27
N ASP A 236 5.87 7.63 0.74
CA ASP A 236 6.59 6.41 0.35
C ASP A 236 5.81 5.18 0.80
N THR A 237 5.98 4.09 0.06
CA THR A 237 5.39 2.80 0.43
C THR A 237 6.44 1.72 0.42
N TYR A 238 6.23 0.71 1.27
CA TYR A 238 7.09 -0.45 1.41
C TYR A 238 6.23 -1.69 1.38
N VAL A 239 6.31 -2.49 0.33
CA VAL A 239 5.56 -3.74 0.24
C VAL A 239 6.44 -4.91 0.66
N PHE A 240 5.99 -5.62 1.68
CA PHE A 240 6.70 -6.75 2.26
C PHE A 240 6.17 -8.08 1.73
N GLY A 241 7.06 -9.08 1.71
CA GLY A 241 6.70 -10.44 1.36
C GLY A 241 6.46 -10.65 -0.14
N VAL A 242 7.00 -9.79 -1.00
CA VAL A 242 6.85 -9.93 -2.45
C VAL A 242 7.70 -11.10 -2.93
N VAL A 243 7.12 -12.04 -3.68
CA VAL A 243 7.85 -13.16 -4.27
C VAL A 243 7.52 -13.24 -5.75
N LEU A 244 8.53 -13.14 -6.61
CA LEU A 244 8.37 -13.40 -8.04
C LEU A 244 8.42 -14.92 -8.25
N HIS A 245 7.27 -15.58 -8.35
CA HIS A 245 7.24 -17.03 -8.46
C HIS A 245 7.70 -17.48 -9.84
N ALA A 246 8.64 -18.41 -9.89
CA ALA A 246 9.21 -18.87 -11.17
C ALA A 246 8.15 -19.54 -12.07
N ASP A 247 7.09 -20.09 -11.48
CA ASP A 247 5.96 -20.70 -12.19
C ASP A 247 4.91 -19.68 -12.68
N GLN A 248 5.10 -18.39 -12.41
CA GLN A 248 4.25 -17.28 -12.87
C GLN A 248 4.94 -16.41 -13.92
N VAL A 249 6.19 -16.73 -14.27
CA VAL A 249 6.94 -15.99 -15.29
C VAL A 249 6.31 -16.26 -16.66
N ASP A 250 5.90 -15.20 -17.35
CA ASP A 250 5.30 -15.29 -18.68
C ASP A 250 6.32 -15.71 -19.77
N GLU A 251 5.87 -15.86 -21.01
CA GLU A 251 6.72 -16.26 -22.14
C GLU A 251 7.82 -15.24 -22.46
N ASP A 252 7.65 -13.99 -22.05
CA ASP A 252 8.61 -12.88 -22.22
C ASP A 252 9.57 -12.74 -21.03
N GLY A 253 9.49 -13.63 -20.04
CA GLY A 253 10.34 -13.60 -18.86
C GLY A 253 9.89 -12.58 -17.81
N ARG A 254 8.62 -12.17 -17.80
CA ARG A 254 8.09 -11.10 -16.93
C ARG A 254 7.15 -11.63 -15.85
N VAL A 255 7.08 -10.88 -14.75
CA VAL A 255 6.10 -11.03 -13.67
C VAL A 255 5.45 -9.69 -13.42
N HIS A 256 4.11 -9.65 -13.48
CA HIS A 256 3.33 -8.43 -13.21
C HIS A 256 3.25 -8.16 -11.72
N TYR A 257 3.50 -6.93 -11.30
CA TYR A 257 3.20 -6.43 -9.98
C TYR A 257 2.93 -4.92 -9.97
N ASP A 258 1.84 -4.52 -9.34
CA ASP A 258 1.51 -3.11 -9.20
C ASP A 258 2.09 -2.55 -7.90
N ALA A 259 3.02 -1.62 -8.05
CA ALA A 259 3.48 -0.81 -6.93
C ALA A 259 2.34 0.14 -6.53
N THR A 260 2.28 0.54 -5.25
CA THR A 260 1.24 1.45 -4.76
C THR A 260 1.89 2.69 -4.18
N MET A 261 1.34 3.88 -4.42
CA MET A 261 1.68 5.12 -3.74
C MET A 261 0.46 5.64 -2.96
N VAL A 262 0.68 6.34 -1.84
CA VAL A 262 -0.42 6.96 -1.09
C VAL A 262 -0.39 8.46 -1.29
N SER A 263 -1.50 9.06 -1.72
CA SER A 263 -1.55 10.50 -1.85
C SER A 263 -1.62 11.18 -0.48
N GLN A 264 -1.07 12.39 -0.37
CA GLN A 264 -1.18 13.23 0.82
C GLN A 264 -2.65 13.44 1.22
N ALA A 265 -3.54 13.58 0.23
CA ALA A 265 -4.97 13.76 0.49
C ALA A 265 -5.55 12.55 1.22
N GLN A 266 -5.21 11.33 0.78
CA GLN A 266 -5.66 10.11 1.42
C GLN A 266 -4.98 9.87 2.77
N TRP A 267 -3.70 10.23 2.88
CA TRP A 267 -2.93 10.16 4.13
C TRP A 267 -3.56 11.02 5.23
N LEU A 268 -4.10 12.20 4.86
CA LEU A 268 -4.84 13.07 5.78
C LEU A 268 -6.28 12.61 6.01
N LEU A 269 -6.98 12.16 4.95
CA LEU A 269 -8.41 11.82 5.03
C LEU A 269 -8.68 10.59 5.92
N THR A 270 -7.86 9.55 5.76
CA THR A 270 -8.03 8.26 6.45
C THR A 270 -8.06 8.40 7.98
N PRO A 271 -7.04 8.98 8.65
CA PRO A 271 -7.08 9.19 10.10
C PRO A 271 -8.24 10.09 10.54
N ASN A 272 -8.52 11.16 9.78
CA ASN A 272 -9.60 12.10 10.12
C ASN A 272 -11.00 11.45 10.10
N THR A 273 -11.21 10.45 9.24
CA THR A 273 -12.50 9.73 9.15
C THR A 273 -12.80 8.94 10.43
N VAL A 274 -11.77 8.52 11.17
CA VAL A 274 -11.91 7.78 12.43
C VAL A 274 -11.61 8.64 13.66
N GLY A 275 -11.53 9.96 13.50
CA GLY A 275 -11.36 10.91 14.60
C GLY A 275 -9.92 11.07 15.10
N LEU A 276 -8.93 10.66 14.30
CA LEU A 276 -7.53 11.01 14.50
C LEU A 276 -7.21 12.29 13.73
N ASP A 277 -6.59 13.28 14.38
CA ASP A 277 -6.26 14.56 13.73
C ASP A 277 -5.27 14.39 12.55
N ASP A 278 -4.21 13.61 12.76
CA ASP A 278 -3.17 13.30 11.78
C ASP A 278 -2.33 12.09 12.22
N ILE A 279 -1.45 11.60 11.34
CA ILE A 279 -0.39 10.64 11.65
C ILE A 279 0.94 11.42 11.74
N PRO A 280 1.59 11.49 12.91
CA PRO A 280 2.88 12.19 13.03
C PRO A 280 3.95 11.65 12.08
N ASP A 281 4.84 12.51 11.57
CA ASP A 281 5.94 12.09 10.67
C ASP A 281 6.88 11.04 11.30
N THR A 282 6.91 10.94 12.63
CA THR A 282 7.69 9.94 13.38
C THR A 282 6.97 8.59 13.51
N ARG A 283 5.80 8.44 12.90
CA ARG A 283 4.93 7.26 12.97
C ARG A 283 4.62 6.78 11.56
N GLY A 284 4.32 5.49 11.44
CA GLY A 284 3.98 4.87 10.17
C GLY A 284 2.54 4.39 10.12
N VAL A 285 2.17 3.86 8.97
CA VAL A 285 0.91 3.14 8.75
C VAL A 285 1.23 1.74 8.26
N ILE A 286 0.47 0.76 8.73
CA ILE A 286 0.45 -0.58 8.10
C ILE A 286 -0.87 -0.69 7.35
N GLY A 287 -0.86 -1.08 6.09
CA GLY A 287 -2.06 -1.30 5.32
C GLY A 287 -1.97 -2.60 4.54
N GLY A 288 -3.11 -3.08 4.06
CA GLY A 288 -3.09 -4.32 3.32
C GLY A 288 -4.45 -4.86 2.95
N ARG A 289 -4.41 -6.09 2.46
CA ARG A 289 -5.61 -6.91 2.27
C ARG A 289 -5.38 -8.29 2.86
N VAL A 290 -6.42 -8.85 3.47
CA VAL A 290 -6.44 -10.26 3.85
C VAL A 290 -6.90 -11.08 2.65
N ARG A 291 -6.11 -12.09 2.27
CA ARG A 291 -6.27 -12.84 1.02
C ARG A 291 -6.19 -14.34 1.23
N ASP A 292 -7.03 -15.08 0.52
CA ASP A 292 -7.06 -16.53 0.51
C ASP A 292 -5.71 -17.16 0.11
N CYS A 293 -5.41 -18.38 0.56
CA CYS A 293 -4.20 -19.06 0.13
C CYS A 293 -4.24 -19.34 -1.38
N ARG A 294 -3.05 -19.41 -1.97
CA ARG A 294 -2.89 -19.80 -3.37
C ARG A 294 -3.25 -21.27 -3.55
N VAL A 295 -4.41 -21.54 -4.13
CA VAL A 295 -4.58 -22.74 -4.96
C VAL A 295 -4.20 -22.33 -6.38
N LEU A 296 -3.16 -22.98 -6.94
CA LEU A 296 -2.78 -22.78 -8.34
C LEU A 296 -4.02 -22.93 -9.23
N GLY A 297 -4.44 -21.84 -9.89
CA GLY A 297 -5.68 -21.77 -10.68
C GLY A 297 -6.47 -20.48 -10.44
N GLU A 298 -7.80 -20.57 -10.55
CA GLU A 298 -8.74 -19.45 -10.61
C GLU A 298 -8.90 -18.66 -9.29
N ARG A 299 -8.51 -19.24 -8.15
CA ARG A 299 -8.80 -18.71 -6.80
C ARG A 299 -7.62 -18.05 -6.09
N ALA A 300 -6.47 -17.95 -6.73
CA ALA A 300 -5.25 -17.45 -6.08
C ALA A 300 -5.42 -16.00 -5.59
N GLY A 301 -5.44 -15.80 -4.27
CA GLY A 301 -5.40 -14.47 -3.66
C GLY A 301 -6.73 -13.71 -3.67
N TRP A 302 -7.87 -14.40 -3.64
CA TRP A 302 -9.17 -13.74 -3.45
C TRP A 302 -9.27 -13.07 -2.07
N PRO A 303 -9.89 -11.88 -1.92
CA PRO A 303 -10.03 -11.25 -0.61
C PRO A 303 -10.86 -12.09 0.35
N ILE A 304 -10.49 -12.06 1.63
CA ILE A 304 -11.26 -12.67 2.72
C ILE A 304 -12.01 -11.57 3.49
N ALA A 305 -13.32 -11.71 3.56
CA ALA A 305 -14.19 -10.89 4.38
C ALA A 305 -14.27 -11.40 5.83
N GLU A 306 -14.64 -10.52 6.75
CA GLU A 306 -14.99 -10.86 8.14
C GLU A 306 -13.80 -11.36 8.97
N VAL A 307 -12.60 -10.82 8.68
CA VAL A 307 -11.37 -11.10 9.43
C VAL A 307 -11.13 -9.98 10.44
N SER A 308 -10.95 -10.34 11.71
CA SER A 308 -10.46 -9.42 12.73
C SER A 308 -8.94 -9.48 12.79
N LEU A 309 -8.32 -8.32 12.97
CA LEU A 309 -6.87 -8.14 12.91
C LEU A 309 -6.33 -7.58 14.22
N ALA A 310 -5.07 -7.86 14.51
CA ALA A 310 -4.34 -7.21 15.60
C ALA A 310 -2.84 -7.16 15.31
N LEU A 311 -2.18 -6.19 15.97
CA LEU A 311 -0.73 -6.05 15.96
C LEU A 311 -0.14 -6.47 17.31
N LYS A 312 1.10 -6.98 17.30
CA LYS A 312 1.88 -7.22 18.52
C LYS A 312 2.13 -5.94 19.30
N TYR A 313 2.54 -4.87 18.60
CA TYR A 313 2.63 -3.52 19.14
C TYR A 313 1.46 -2.71 18.57
N PRO A 314 0.44 -2.39 19.39
CA PRO A 314 -0.81 -1.82 18.89
C PRO A 314 -0.62 -0.51 18.12
N ALA A 315 -1.40 -0.36 17.07
CA ALA A 315 -1.67 0.93 16.45
C ALA A 315 -2.53 1.80 17.39
N LYS A 316 -2.55 3.11 17.15
CA LYS A 316 -3.52 3.98 17.82
C LYS A 316 -4.94 3.65 17.41
N ASP A 317 -5.11 3.29 16.14
CA ASP A 317 -6.39 2.82 15.60
C ASP A 317 -6.17 1.75 14.51
N LEU A 318 -7.12 0.83 14.39
CA LEU A 318 -7.14 -0.23 13.39
C LEU A 318 -8.48 -0.17 12.67
N VAL A 319 -8.42 0.22 11.40
CA VAL A 319 -9.60 0.58 10.63
C VAL A 319 -9.83 -0.38 9.47
N TYR A 320 -11.09 -0.55 9.11
CA TYR A 320 -11.53 -1.38 7.99
C TYR A 320 -12.31 -0.52 7.00
N PHE A 321 -12.12 -0.79 5.71
CA PHE A 321 -12.66 0.07 4.65
C PHE A 321 -14.06 -0.37 4.19
N ASN A 322 -14.75 0.56 3.52
CA ASN A 322 -16.01 0.29 2.83
C ASN A 322 -15.82 -0.64 1.60
N ASN A 323 -16.95 -1.04 0.99
CA ASN A 323 -16.99 -1.96 -0.16
C ASN A 323 -16.72 -1.29 -1.52
N LEU A 324 -16.21 -0.06 -1.56
CA LEU A 324 -16.00 0.69 -2.79
C LEU A 324 -14.51 0.75 -3.09
N GLU A 325 -14.03 0.01 -4.09
CA GLU A 325 -12.60 -0.06 -4.40
C GLU A 325 -12.00 1.29 -4.79
N ASP A 326 -12.78 2.10 -5.52
CA ASP A 326 -12.38 3.38 -6.09
C ASP A 326 -12.59 4.58 -5.14
N ASP A 327 -13.39 4.40 -4.09
CA ASP A 327 -13.67 5.41 -3.05
C ASP A 327 -13.57 4.79 -1.65
N THR A 328 -12.39 4.25 -1.34
CA THR A 328 -12.18 3.60 -0.05
C THR A 328 -12.03 4.61 1.08
N VAL A 329 -13.08 4.71 1.87
CA VAL A 329 -13.06 5.37 3.18
C VAL A 329 -13.19 4.33 4.30
N PRO A 330 -12.49 4.52 5.43
CA PRO A 330 -12.72 3.73 6.64
C PRO A 330 -14.17 3.81 7.11
N LEU A 331 -14.63 2.74 7.75
CA LEU A 331 -15.89 2.71 8.50
C LEU A 331 -15.55 2.59 10.00
N ASP A 332 -15.86 3.62 10.77
CA ASP A 332 -15.53 3.77 12.19
C ASP A 332 -16.22 2.74 13.11
N ASN A 333 -17.25 2.08 12.61
CA ASN A 333 -18.09 1.12 13.34
C ASN A 333 -17.86 -0.33 12.91
N ARG A 334 -16.79 -0.60 12.17
CA ARG A 334 -16.48 -1.92 11.64
C ARG A 334 -15.30 -2.53 12.40
N ASP A 335 -15.46 -3.79 12.82
CA ASP A 335 -14.46 -4.52 13.61
C ASP A 335 -13.76 -5.65 12.82
N THR A 336 -14.13 -5.82 11.54
CA THR A 336 -13.65 -6.87 10.64
C THR A 336 -13.41 -6.35 9.23
N THR A 337 -12.60 -7.06 8.44
CA THR A 337 -12.49 -6.79 7.01
C THR A 337 -13.81 -6.95 6.30
N ASN A 338 -13.96 -6.24 5.19
CA ASN A 338 -15.11 -6.34 4.31
C ASN A 338 -14.83 -7.26 3.12
N ILE A 339 -15.71 -7.22 2.12
CA ILE A 339 -15.60 -8.05 0.90
C ILE A 339 -14.30 -7.79 0.11
N ILE A 340 -13.60 -6.67 0.34
CA ILE A 340 -12.32 -6.34 -0.32
C ILE A 340 -11.12 -6.75 0.57
N GLY A 341 -11.37 -7.23 1.78
CA GLY A 341 -10.32 -7.68 2.71
C GLY A 341 -9.45 -6.54 3.24
N ARG A 342 -9.79 -5.27 2.99
CA ARG A 342 -8.89 -4.13 3.16
C ARG A 342 -8.91 -3.59 4.59
N PHE A 343 -7.74 -3.24 5.10
CA PHE A 343 -7.56 -2.67 6.44
C PHE A 343 -6.39 -1.67 6.46
N ALA A 344 -6.33 -0.86 7.52
CA ALA A 344 -5.14 -0.06 7.85
C ALA A 344 -5.00 0.06 9.38
N ALA A 345 -3.77 -0.01 9.86
CA ALA A 345 -3.40 0.27 11.24
C ALA A 345 -2.65 1.61 11.26
N LEU A 346 -3.19 2.59 11.98
CA LEU A 346 -2.82 4.00 11.92
C LEU A 346 -1.99 4.43 13.13
N ASP A 347 -1.04 5.36 12.93
CA ASP A 347 -0.16 5.88 14.00
C ASP A 347 0.53 4.71 14.74
N VAL A 348 1.31 3.95 13.99
CA VAL A 348 2.09 2.82 14.50
C VAL A 348 3.52 3.29 14.77
N ALA A 349 4.08 2.90 15.90
CA ALA A 349 5.47 3.19 16.21
C ALA A 349 6.41 2.49 15.19
N PRO A 350 7.52 3.13 14.80
CA PRO A 350 8.52 2.52 13.91
C PRO A 350 9.10 1.22 14.49
N GLY A 351 9.57 0.36 13.59
CA GLY A 351 10.25 -0.90 13.95
C GLY A 351 9.47 -2.16 13.56
N TRP A 352 10.04 -3.31 13.91
CA TRP A 352 9.43 -4.62 13.64
C TRP A 352 8.14 -4.85 14.44
N ASN A 353 7.10 -5.29 13.73
CA ASN A 353 5.81 -5.65 14.28
C ASN A 353 5.34 -6.99 13.69
N VAL A 354 4.33 -7.57 14.32
CA VAL A 354 3.66 -8.78 13.81
C VAL A 354 2.19 -8.44 13.64
N LEU A 355 1.66 -8.61 12.43
CA LEU A 355 0.24 -8.52 12.14
C LEU A 355 -0.33 -9.93 12.09
N ALA A 356 -1.44 -10.16 12.78
CA ALA A 356 -2.13 -11.45 12.76
C ALA A 356 -3.64 -11.25 12.59
N GLY A 357 -4.31 -12.28 12.07
CA GLY A 357 -5.75 -12.27 11.83
C GLY A 357 -6.46 -13.53 12.26
N VAL A 358 -7.73 -13.38 12.65
CA VAL A 358 -8.66 -14.48 12.98
C VAL A 358 -10.01 -14.24 12.32
N ALA A 359 -10.74 -15.31 12.05
CA ALA A 359 -12.10 -15.26 11.52
C ALA A 359 -12.95 -16.42 12.05
N GLN A 360 -14.26 -16.33 11.88
CA GLN A 360 -15.14 -17.48 12.04
C GLN A 360 -15.09 -18.33 10.76
N LEU A 361 -14.85 -19.63 10.90
CA LEU A 361 -14.87 -20.61 9.82
C LEU A 361 -15.73 -21.77 10.27
N GLU A 362 -16.82 -22.03 9.55
CA GLU A 362 -17.77 -23.11 9.88
C GLU A 362 -18.29 -23.03 11.33
N GLY A 363 -18.46 -21.81 11.87
CA GLY A 363 -18.90 -21.55 13.23
C GLY A 363 -17.82 -21.66 14.33
N GLU A 364 -16.55 -21.87 13.96
CA GLU A 364 -15.41 -21.90 14.88
C GLU A 364 -14.42 -20.77 14.61
N THR A 365 -13.88 -20.16 15.66
CA THR A 365 -12.84 -19.12 15.48
C THR A 365 -11.50 -19.76 15.16
N ALA A 366 -10.92 -19.38 14.03
CA ALA A 366 -9.68 -19.93 13.52
C ALA A 366 -8.68 -18.82 13.11
N PRO A 367 -7.37 -19.08 13.20
CA PRO A 367 -6.37 -18.17 12.67
C PRO A 367 -6.45 -18.11 11.14
N VAL A 368 -6.38 -16.89 10.60
CA VAL A 368 -6.31 -16.62 9.15
C VAL A 368 -4.86 -16.42 8.70
N GLY A 369 -3.94 -16.17 9.63
CA GLY A 369 -2.50 -16.11 9.39
C GLY A 369 -1.81 -14.98 10.13
N SER A 370 -0.51 -14.84 9.91
CA SER A 370 0.28 -13.72 10.40
C SER A 370 1.39 -13.35 9.41
N THR A 371 1.95 -12.15 9.58
CA THR A 371 3.15 -11.71 8.89
C THR A 371 3.96 -10.75 9.74
N ASN A 372 5.28 -10.82 9.61
CA ASN A 372 6.17 -9.77 10.08
C ASN A 372 6.06 -8.57 9.14
N VAL A 373 6.17 -7.38 9.71
CA VAL A 373 6.18 -6.13 8.96
C VAL A 373 7.09 -5.15 9.69
N TYR A 374 7.84 -4.36 8.94
CA TYR A 374 8.59 -3.26 9.52
C TYR A 374 7.85 -1.96 9.27
N VAL A 375 7.61 -1.18 10.33
CA VAL A 375 6.93 0.11 10.23
C VAL A 375 7.97 1.20 9.96
N VAL A 376 7.85 1.82 8.79
CA VAL A 376 8.68 2.98 8.41
C VAL A 376 7.95 4.29 8.75
N PRO A 377 8.59 5.25 9.43
CA PRO A 377 8.00 6.57 9.70
C PRO A 377 7.57 7.29 8.41
N ASN A 378 6.47 8.03 8.47
CA ASN A 378 5.91 8.82 7.36
C ASN A 378 5.69 8.01 6.05
N ALA A 379 5.45 6.71 6.17
CA ALA A 379 5.30 5.81 5.05
C ALA A 379 4.23 4.74 5.30
N LEU A 380 3.70 4.18 4.20
CA LEU A 380 2.79 3.04 4.26
C LEU A 380 3.56 1.72 4.09
N SER A 381 3.52 0.88 5.11
CA SER A 381 3.99 -0.50 5.03
C SER A 381 2.84 -1.40 4.57
N ILE A 382 2.96 -1.96 3.38
CA ILE A 382 1.93 -2.77 2.74
C ILE A 382 2.23 -4.25 2.97
N VAL A 383 1.20 -4.98 3.40
CA VAL A 383 1.27 -6.43 3.57
C VAL A 383 0.04 -7.12 2.97
N SER A 384 0.22 -8.37 2.59
CA SER A 384 -0.86 -9.29 2.23
C SER A 384 -0.61 -10.62 2.95
N PHE A 385 -1.65 -11.16 3.59
CA PHE A 385 -1.57 -12.46 4.24
C PHE A 385 -2.96 -13.12 4.25
N PRO A 386 -3.06 -14.45 4.37
CA PRO A 386 -1.97 -15.44 4.29
C PRO A 386 -1.35 -15.60 2.89
N GLY A 387 -2.03 -15.14 1.84
CA GLY A 387 -1.47 -15.11 0.49
C GLY A 387 -0.36 -14.06 0.33
N ARG A 388 0.91 -14.50 0.39
CA ARG A 388 2.13 -13.70 0.14
C ARG A 388 2.31 -13.25 -1.32
N LEU A 389 1.25 -13.28 -2.12
CA LEU A 389 1.41 -13.10 -3.57
C LEU A 389 1.41 -11.63 -3.96
N PRO A 390 2.27 -11.27 -4.94
CA PRO A 390 2.13 -10.04 -5.69
C PRO A 390 0.84 -10.05 -6.53
N HIS A 391 -0.22 -9.44 -6.00
CA HIS A 391 -1.40 -8.90 -6.69
C HIS A 391 -2.22 -9.79 -7.67
N TRP A 392 -3.41 -9.29 -7.92
CA TRP A 392 -4.47 -9.71 -8.83
C TRP A 392 -4.00 -9.56 -10.28
N LYS A 393 -4.06 -10.64 -11.06
CA LYS A 393 -4.14 -10.54 -12.52
C LYS A 393 -5.48 -9.83 -12.82
N GLN A 394 -5.50 -8.50 -12.98
CA GLN A 394 -6.55 -7.92 -13.82
C GLN A 394 -6.41 -8.67 -15.15
N GLY A 395 -7.49 -9.28 -15.63
CA GLY A 395 -7.43 -10.09 -16.85
C GLY A 395 -6.88 -9.22 -17.97
N TRP A 396 -5.64 -9.46 -18.36
CA TRP A 396 -5.08 -8.86 -19.56
C TRP A 396 -5.75 -9.54 -20.76
N PRO A 397 -6.10 -8.79 -21.81
CA PRO A 397 -6.15 -9.38 -23.14
C PRO A 397 -4.74 -9.93 -23.44
N ASP A 398 -4.64 -11.17 -23.91
CA ASP A 398 -3.36 -11.82 -24.27
C ASP A 398 -2.59 -11.11 -25.42
N GLU A 399 -2.95 -9.88 -25.80
CA GLU A 399 -2.47 -9.16 -26.97
C GLU A 399 -2.06 -7.71 -26.60
N LEU A 400 -0.84 -7.53 -26.06
CA LEU A 400 -0.11 -6.25 -26.11
C LEU A 400 1.31 -6.45 -26.63
#